data_AF-A0A7S2HYU6-F1
#
_entry.id   AF-A0A7S2HYU6-F1
#
_cell.length_a   1.000
_cell.length_b   1.000
_cell.length_c   1.000
_cell.angle_alpha   90.00
_cell.angle_beta   90.00
_cell.angle_gamma   90.00
#
_symmetry.space_group_name_H-M   'P 1'
#
loop_
_entity.id
_entity.type
_entity.pdbx_description
1 polymer ?
#
loop_
_entity_poly.entity_id
_entity_poly.type
_entity_poly.pdbx_seq_one_letter_code
_entity_poly.pdbx_strand_id
1 'polypeptide(L)'
;VLAGAGVHAALLTPLEVLALLVAAIGHDVDHPGVTNAFLIRTGAPLAIEHNDRSVLENHHAATTFHILARPDCDMFGTLSKQQRHEARELIISTILATDMAHHNQMISELSMHAAGHHGPLHGSPATMIAPRDV
;
A
#
# COMPACT_ATOMS: atom_id res chain seq x y z
N VAL A 1 -42.40 11.58 -6.22
CA VAL A 1 -41.61 10.61 -7.01
C VAL A 1 -40.35 11.31 -7.46
N LEU A 2 -39.30 11.27 -6.64
CA LEU A 2 -37.94 11.74 -6.98
C LEU A 2 -37.04 10.50 -6.89
N ALA A 3 -37.09 9.69 -7.93
CA ALA A 3 -36.08 8.68 -8.20
C ALA A 3 -34.96 9.36 -8.99
N GLY A 4 -33.72 9.31 -8.52
CA GLY A 4 -32.59 9.75 -9.35
C GLY A 4 -31.27 10.14 -8.68
N ALA A 5 -31.15 10.16 -7.35
CA ALA A 5 -29.87 10.42 -6.68
C ALA A 5 -29.69 9.53 -5.45
N GLY A 6 -29.65 8.21 -5.67
CA GLY A 6 -29.56 7.22 -4.61
C GLY A 6 -28.12 6.74 -4.40
N VAL A 7 -27.49 7.24 -3.32
CA VAL A 7 -26.36 6.63 -2.59
C VAL A 7 -25.09 6.39 -3.42
N HIS A 8 -24.10 7.29 -3.30
CA HIS A 8 -22.71 6.87 -3.44
C HIS A 8 -22.46 5.81 -2.37
N ALA A 9 -22.46 4.53 -2.75
CA ALA A 9 -21.95 3.48 -1.87
C ALA A 9 -20.51 3.87 -1.52
N ALA A 10 -20.18 3.92 -0.23
CA ALA A 10 -18.80 4.11 0.19
C ALA A 10 -17.97 2.98 -0.46
N LEU A 11 -16.96 3.35 -1.26
CA LEU A 11 -16.11 2.38 -1.97
C LEU A 11 -15.32 1.50 -1.00
N LEU A 12 -15.10 1.99 0.22
CA LEU A 12 -14.42 1.32 1.32
C LEU A 12 -15.35 1.25 2.53
N THR A 13 -15.33 0.12 3.20
CA THR A 13 -15.93 -0.10 4.51
C THR A 13 -15.17 0.66 5.60
N PRO A 14 -15.81 0.97 6.75
CA PRO A 14 -15.10 1.60 7.88
C PRO A 14 -13.90 0.81 8.39
N LEU A 15 -13.94 -0.53 8.31
CA LEU A 15 -12.83 -1.39 8.70
C LEU A 15 -11.63 -1.23 7.75
N GLU A 16 -11.89 -1.17 6.43
CA GLU A 16 -10.85 -0.94 5.43
C GLU A 16 -10.22 0.44 5.58
N VAL A 17 -11.03 1.47 5.82
CA VAL A 17 -10.52 2.83 6.08
C VAL A 17 -9.61 2.82 7.32
N LEU A 18 -10.05 2.19 8.42
CA LEU A 18 -9.23 2.08 9.63
C LEU A 18 -7.91 1.34 9.35
N ALA A 19 -7.97 0.20 8.67
CA ALA A 19 -6.79 -0.60 8.33
C ALA A 19 -5.79 0.18 7.46
N LEU A 20 -6.27 0.89 6.44
CA LEU A 20 -5.43 1.71 5.56
C LEU A 20 -4.77 2.87 6.32
N LEU A 21 -5.48 3.50 7.27
CA LEU A 21 -4.91 4.55 8.11
C LEU A 21 -3.81 4.00 9.04
N VAL A 22 -4.02 2.83 9.64
CA VAL A 22 -3.02 2.17 10.47
C VAL A 22 -1.79 1.77 9.64
N ALA A 23 -2.00 1.20 8.45
CA ALA A 23 -0.92 0.89 7.53
C ALA A 23 -0.12 2.13 7.14
N ALA A 24 -0.80 3.23 6.80
CA ALA A 24 -0.14 4.49 6.45
C ALA A 24 0.70 5.06 7.61
N ILE A 25 0.25 4.93 8.86
CA ILE A 25 1.03 5.35 10.03
C ILE A 25 2.23 4.42 10.26
N GLY A 26 2.03 3.11 10.07
CA GLY A 26 3.04 2.09 10.36
C GLY A 26 4.04 1.80 9.24
N HIS A 27 3.83 2.30 8.02
CA HIS A 27 4.56 1.80 6.84
C HIS A 27 6.09 1.98 6.90
N ASP A 28 6.60 2.97 7.64
CA ASP A 28 8.04 3.26 7.82
C ASP A 28 8.46 3.24 9.31
N VAL A 29 7.69 2.57 10.19
CA VAL A 29 8.00 2.54 11.62
C VAL A 29 9.35 1.86 11.88
N ASP A 30 10.21 2.47 12.70
CA ASP A 30 11.55 1.95 13.02
C ASP A 30 12.49 1.84 11.80
N HIS A 31 12.31 2.71 10.80
CA HIS A 31 13.21 2.75 9.63
C HIS A 31 14.64 3.22 9.99
N PRO A 32 15.70 2.45 9.68
CA PRO A 32 17.09 2.72 10.09
C PRO A 32 17.79 3.82 9.28
N GLY A 33 17.11 4.41 8.30
CA GLY A 33 17.65 5.45 7.42
C GLY A 33 18.53 4.93 6.28
N VAL A 34 18.49 3.62 6.01
CA VAL A 34 19.20 2.95 4.91
C VAL A 34 18.24 2.11 4.09
N THR A 35 18.61 1.77 2.85
CA THR A 35 17.71 1.05 1.92
C THR A 35 17.80 -0.47 2.07
N ASN A 36 16.79 -1.19 1.55
CA ASN A 36 16.80 -2.66 1.43
C ASN A 36 18.10 -3.16 0.78
N ALA A 37 18.53 -2.54 -0.33
CA ALA A 37 19.76 -2.92 -1.03
C ALA A 37 21.03 -2.76 -0.17
N PHE A 38 21.08 -1.77 0.72
CA PHE A 38 22.19 -1.59 1.64
C PHE A 38 22.20 -2.68 2.72
N LEU A 39 21.04 -2.98 3.32
CA LEU A 39 20.90 -4.02 4.35
C LEU A 39 21.32 -5.39 3.81
N ILE A 40 20.85 -5.74 2.61
CA ILE A 40 21.20 -7.01 1.93
C ILE A 40 22.70 -7.08 1.67
N ARG A 41 23.30 -6.02 1.09
CA ARG A 41 24.73 -6.00 0.75
C ARG A 41 25.63 -6.09 1.97
N THR A 42 25.20 -5.55 3.10
CA THR A 42 25.96 -5.56 4.35
C THR A 42 25.72 -6.79 5.19
N GLY A 43 24.82 -7.69 4.78
CA GLY A 43 24.45 -8.86 5.57
C GLY A 43 23.83 -8.47 6.91
N ALA A 44 23.07 -7.38 6.95
CA ALA A 44 22.44 -6.90 8.18
C ALA A 44 21.46 -7.95 8.75
N PRO A 45 21.29 -8.03 10.08
CA PRO A 45 20.40 -9.03 10.69
C PRO A 45 18.97 -9.02 10.12
N LEU A 46 18.40 -7.85 9.85
CA LEU A 46 17.07 -7.71 9.22
C LEU A 46 17.01 -8.37 7.84
N ALA A 47 18.07 -8.24 7.03
CA ALA A 47 18.10 -8.84 5.71
C ALA A 47 18.12 -10.38 5.79
N ILE A 48 18.85 -10.92 6.76
CA ILE A 48 18.89 -12.36 7.03
C ILE A 48 17.52 -12.86 7.51
N GLU A 49 16.90 -12.15 8.47
CA GLU A 49 15.60 -12.51 9.03
C GLU A 49 14.50 -12.55 7.96
N HIS A 50 14.49 -11.57 7.06
CA HIS A 50 13.50 -11.47 5.99
C HIS A 50 13.96 -12.09 4.67
N ASN A 51 15.06 -12.86 4.68
CA ASN A 51 15.59 -13.60 3.53
C ASN A 51 15.72 -12.73 2.27
N ASP A 52 16.20 -11.50 2.43
CA ASP A 52 16.40 -10.49 1.38
C ASP A 52 15.11 -10.05 0.63
N ARG A 53 13.91 -10.34 1.15
CA ARG A 53 12.63 -10.02 0.51
C ARG A 53 11.89 -8.94 1.28
N SER A 54 11.66 -7.79 0.65
CA SER A 54 10.93 -6.64 1.23
C SER A 54 11.31 -6.41 2.69
N VAL A 55 12.63 -6.28 2.92
CA VAL A 55 13.26 -6.43 4.25
C VAL A 55 12.68 -5.40 5.22
N LEU A 56 12.70 -4.14 4.82
CA LEU A 56 12.16 -3.03 5.61
C LEU A 56 10.65 -3.14 5.76
N GLU A 57 9.92 -3.44 4.70
CA GLU A 57 8.45 -3.46 4.75
C GLU A 57 7.92 -4.61 5.64
N ASN A 58 8.60 -5.76 5.66
CA ASN A 58 8.31 -6.82 6.63
C ASN A 58 8.62 -6.38 8.07
N HIS A 59 9.74 -5.69 8.28
CA HIS A 59 10.12 -5.14 9.59
C HIS A 59 9.09 -4.12 10.10
N HIS A 60 8.63 -3.21 9.22
CA HIS A 60 7.61 -2.20 9.53
C HIS A 60 6.27 -2.84 9.91
N ALA A 61 5.83 -3.85 9.14
CA ALA A 61 4.62 -4.60 9.44
C ALA A 61 4.73 -5.35 10.79
N ALA A 62 5.84 -6.06 11.03
CA ALA A 62 6.08 -6.77 12.28
C ALA A 62 6.08 -5.81 13.48
N THR A 63 6.82 -4.72 13.39
CA THR A 63 6.94 -3.69 14.43
C THR A 63 5.59 -3.04 14.73
N THR A 64 4.80 -2.72 13.69
CA THR A 64 3.43 -2.19 13.85
C THR A 64 2.57 -3.13 14.69
N PHE A 65 2.59 -4.45 14.41
CA PHE A 65 1.79 -5.40 15.17
C PHE A 65 2.36 -5.71 16.56
N HIS A 66 3.67 -5.62 16.76
CA HIS A 66 4.25 -5.70 18.10
C HIS A 66 3.78 -4.55 18.99
N ILE A 67 3.68 -3.33 18.45
CA ILE A 67 3.12 -2.19 19.16
C ILE A 67 1.65 -2.42 19.48
N LEU A 68 0.83 -2.81 18.48
CA LEU A 68 -0.62 -3.01 18.63
C LEU A 68 -0.98 -4.21 19.52
N ALA A 69 -0.07 -5.16 19.72
CA ALA A 69 -0.26 -6.28 20.63
C ALA A 69 -0.14 -5.89 22.12
N ARG A 70 0.40 -4.70 22.42
CA ARG A 70 0.49 -4.22 23.80
C ARG A 70 -0.90 -3.81 24.31
N PRO A 71 -1.30 -4.19 25.53
CA PRO A 71 -2.63 -3.87 26.06
C PRO A 71 -2.96 -2.37 26.12
N ASP A 72 -1.95 -1.52 26.30
CA ASP A 72 -2.08 -0.06 26.32
C ASP A 72 -2.17 0.57 24.91
N CYS A 73 -1.95 -0.22 23.86
CA CYS A 73 -1.98 0.21 22.46
C CYS A 73 -2.96 -0.61 21.59
N ASP A 74 -3.77 -1.52 22.17
CA ASP A 74 -4.74 -2.34 21.43
C ASP A 74 -5.92 -1.49 20.94
N MET A 75 -5.71 -0.80 19.83
CA MET A 75 -6.76 -0.01 19.18
C MET A 75 -7.87 -0.86 18.56
N PHE A 76 -7.66 -2.18 18.44
CA PHE A 76 -8.63 -3.12 17.90
C PHE A 76 -9.47 -3.80 18.99
N GLY A 77 -9.37 -3.32 20.24
CA GLY A 77 -10.08 -3.80 21.43
C GLY A 77 -11.53 -4.23 21.19
N THR A 78 -12.29 -3.41 20.48
CA THR A 78 -13.74 -3.58 20.26
C THR A 78 -14.10 -4.40 19.02
N LEU A 79 -13.12 -4.78 18.19
CA LEU A 79 -13.36 -5.55 16.97
C LEU A 79 -13.53 -7.05 17.28
N SER A 80 -14.43 -7.70 16.55
CA SER A 80 -14.55 -9.16 16.58
C SER A 80 -13.26 -9.83 16.08
N LYS A 81 -13.09 -11.11 16.42
CA LYS A 81 -11.92 -11.91 15.96
C LYS A 81 -11.78 -11.91 14.43
N GLN A 82 -12.91 -11.99 13.71
CA GLN A 82 -12.94 -11.96 12.26
C GLN A 82 -12.47 -10.61 11.71
N GLN A 83 -13.00 -9.50 12.24
CA GLN A 83 -12.60 -8.15 11.82
C GLN A 83 -11.12 -7.87 12.14
N ARG A 84 -10.60 -8.37 13.27
CA ARG A 84 -9.16 -8.27 13.59
C ARG A 84 -8.29 -8.99 12.57
N HIS A 85 -8.75 -10.16 12.11
CA HIS A 85 -8.04 -10.92 11.09
C HIS A 85 -8.06 -10.19 9.74
N GLU A 86 -9.22 -9.72 9.30
CA GLU A 86 -9.38 -8.94 8.06
C GLU A 86 -8.54 -7.66 8.08
N ALA A 87 -8.60 -6.90 9.18
CA ALA A 87 -7.77 -5.70 9.35
C ALA A 87 -6.28 -6.04 9.31
N ARG A 88 -5.87 -7.15 9.96
CA ARG A 88 -4.47 -7.58 9.95
C ARG A 88 -3.97 -7.91 8.55
N GLU A 89 -4.74 -8.69 7.79
CA GLU A 89 -4.38 -9.04 6.42
C GLU A 89 -4.25 -7.80 5.53
N LEU A 90 -5.19 -6.87 5.64
CA LEU A 90 -5.18 -5.63 4.87
C LEU A 90 -4.02 -4.71 5.27
N ILE A 91 -3.70 -4.57 6.56
CA ILE A 91 -2.57 -3.74 7.01
C ILE A 91 -1.25 -4.31 6.49
N ILE A 92 -1.03 -5.62 6.64
CA ILE A 92 0.22 -6.28 6.21
C ILE A 92 0.39 -6.15 4.70
N SER A 93 -0.66 -6.45 3.92
CA SER A 93 -0.59 -6.37 2.46
C SER A 93 -0.35 -4.93 1.98
N THR A 94 -0.96 -3.94 2.65
CA THR A 94 -0.78 -2.52 2.32
C THR A 94 0.64 -2.05 2.62
N ILE A 95 1.22 -2.41 3.77
CA ILE A 95 2.61 -2.06 4.11
C ILE A 95 3.58 -2.73 3.13
N LEU A 96 3.43 -4.03 2.84
CA LEU A 96 4.29 -4.73 1.89
C LEU A 96 4.20 -4.15 0.46
N ALA A 97 3.03 -3.66 0.06
CA ALA A 97 2.85 -2.99 -1.22
C ALA A 97 3.60 -1.66 -1.34
N THR A 98 4.14 -1.10 -0.24
CA THR A 98 4.97 0.11 -0.30
C THR A 98 6.41 -0.14 -0.75
N ASP A 99 6.84 -1.40 -0.86
CA ASP A 99 8.16 -1.74 -1.40
C ASP A 99 8.28 -1.26 -2.85
N MET A 100 9.23 -0.36 -3.09
CA MET A 100 9.47 0.24 -4.40
C MET A 100 9.90 -0.78 -5.46
N ALA A 101 10.31 -1.99 -5.08
CA ALA A 101 10.53 -3.09 -6.02
C ALA A 101 9.25 -3.47 -6.80
N HIS A 102 8.07 -3.25 -6.21
CA HIS A 102 6.77 -3.54 -6.82
C HIS A 102 6.15 -2.36 -7.59
N HIS A 103 6.75 -1.16 -7.50
CA HIS A 103 6.19 0.09 -8.05
C HIS A 103 5.81 -0.03 -9.54
N ASN A 104 6.75 -0.48 -10.39
CA ASN A 104 6.53 -0.55 -11.83
C ASN A 104 5.40 -1.52 -12.21
N GLN A 105 5.29 -2.63 -11.49
CA GLN A 105 4.21 -3.60 -11.70
C GLN A 105 2.86 -2.97 -11.35
N MET A 106 2.75 -2.31 -10.18
CA MET A 106 1.50 -1.66 -9.76
C MET A 106 1.06 -0.55 -10.71
N ILE A 107 1.99 0.26 -11.23
CA ILE A 107 1.66 1.31 -12.22
C ILE A 107 1.16 0.71 -13.53
N SER A 108 1.76 -0.39 -13.99
CA SER A 108 1.30 -1.11 -15.18
C SER A 108 -0.12 -1.65 -15.01
N GLU A 109 -0.39 -2.34 -13.89
CA GLU A 109 -1.71 -2.88 -13.55
C GLU A 109 -2.78 -1.77 -13.46
N LEU A 110 -2.44 -0.65 -12.80
CA LEU A 110 -3.32 0.51 -12.70
C LEU A 110 -3.63 1.11 -14.08
N SER A 111 -2.62 1.22 -14.93
CA SER A 111 -2.77 1.77 -16.29
C SER A 111 -3.70 0.89 -17.14
N MET A 112 -3.56 -0.42 -17.04
CA MET A 112 -4.44 -1.39 -17.71
C MET A 112 -5.88 -1.32 -17.17
N HIS A 113 -6.05 -1.19 -15.86
CA HIS A 113 -7.37 -1.05 -15.24
C HIS A 113 -8.08 0.23 -15.68
N ALA A 114 -7.36 1.35 -15.73
CA ALA A 114 -7.87 2.63 -16.22
C ALA A 114 -8.25 2.56 -17.70
N ALA A 115 -7.42 1.90 -18.53
CA ALA A 115 -7.72 1.68 -19.94
C ALA A 115 -8.96 0.79 -20.15
N GLY A 116 -9.25 -0.16 -19.26
CA GLY A 116 -10.47 -0.97 -19.30
C GLY A 116 -11.76 -0.20 -18.99
N HIS A 117 -11.68 0.93 -18.29
CA HIS A 117 -12.82 1.81 -17.98
C HIS A 117 -13.08 2.88 -19.06
N HIS A 118 -12.13 3.08 -19.98
CA HIS A 118 -12.31 3.91 -21.16
C HIS A 118 -12.43 3.02 -22.39
N GLY A 119 -13.63 2.91 -22.98
CA GLY A 119 -13.80 2.34 -24.33
C GLY A 119 -12.81 2.99 -25.32
N PRO A 120 -12.47 2.30 -26.44
CA PRO A 120 -11.29 2.58 -27.23
C PRO A 120 -11.19 4.07 -27.56
N LEU A 121 -10.11 4.71 -27.09
CA LEU A 121 -9.81 6.10 -27.38
C LEU A 121 -9.54 6.21 -28.89
N HIS A 122 -10.56 6.63 -29.62
CA HIS A 122 -10.44 6.97 -31.02
C HIS A 122 -9.57 8.23 -31.15
N GLY A 123 -8.31 8.02 -31.52
CA GLY A 123 -7.46 8.93 -32.29
C GLY A 123 -7.20 10.33 -31.71
N SER A 124 -6.00 10.53 -31.16
CA SER A 124 -5.30 11.81 -31.37
C SER A 124 -3.82 11.53 -31.65
N PRO A 125 -3.27 11.95 -32.81
CA PRO A 125 -1.91 11.64 -33.19
C PRO A 125 -0.94 12.56 -32.47
N ALA A 126 0.12 11.95 -31.93
CA ALA A 126 1.46 12.50 -31.75
C ALA A 126 1.59 14.03 -31.87
N THR A 127 1.66 14.72 -30.72
CA THR A 127 2.24 16.06 -30.65
C THR A 127 3.73 15.95 -30.97
N MET A 128 4.05 16.11 -32.24
CA MET A 128 5.38 16.27 -32.79
C MET A 128 5.97 17.57 -32.23
N ILE A 129 6.96 17.46 -31.35
CA ILE A 129 7.73 18.60 -30.85
C ILE A 129 8.71 19.00 -31.97
N ALA A 130 8.44 20.13 -32.64
CA ALA A 130 9.40 20.78 -33.51
C ALA A 130 10.43 21.57 -32.67
N PRO A 131 11.72 21.59 -33.05
CA PRO A 131 12.74 22.37 -32.35
C PRO A 131 12.50 23.87 -32.57
N ARG A 132 12.70 24.67 -31.51
CA ARG A 132 12.63 26.13 -31.54
C ARG A 132 13.95 26.70 -32.05
N ASP A 133 13.90 27.41 -33.17
CA ASP A 133 14.96 28.31 -33.60
C ASP A 133 14.94 29.59 -32.74
N VAL A 134 15.99 29.80 -31.93
CA VAL A 134 16.59 31.10 -31.57
C VAL A 134 18.08 30.90 -31.35
#